data_AF-A0A067SFT0-F1
#
_entry.id   AF-A0A067SFT0-F1
#
_cell.length_a   1.000
_cell.length_b   1.000
_cell.length_c   1.000
_cell.angle_alpha   90.00
_cell.angle_beta   90.00
_cell.angle_gamma   90.00
#
_symmetry.space_group_name_H-M   'P 1'
#
loop_
_entity.id
_entity.type
_entity.pdbx_description
1 polymer ?
#
loop_
_entity_poly.entity_id
_entity_poly.type
_entity_poly.pdbx_seq_one_letter_code
_entity_poly.pdbx_strand_id
1 'polypeptide(L)'
;MSTTTYATTAHAFEPSSTSKPGLGYIIVSQPQTAKFRALGQYFCVSDLPGGSAWDLVENSLGPQICVWLGPDLVETAVYLIWPGWGVYSLGPPLNASNPSRVINLEPKGNEALINCEPPNNIALELLHINKTPCFLFIRQKEDDYAMVQEEAESLSFIRYALLAINNFLSSLEKQKQSPGDAVQASALESWYNSMLAALSEEGEEKFLFDPTLLLAGLIKHLGARIKEINGFDIAAEALLLIPMVFIRNWKEYMTGILAKSGKEVVVKSLLQSSEF
;
A
#
# COMPACT_ATOMS: atom_id res chain seq x y z
N MET A 1 -29.69 -12.70 -36.62
CA MET A 1 -28.29 -12.32 -36.37
C MET A 1 -28.11 -12.33 -34.86
N SER A 2 -27.52 -13.39 -34.31
CA SER A 2 -27.30 -13.54 -32.89
C SER A 2 -25.85 -13.16 -32.58
N THR A 3 -25.67 -12.11 -31.79
CA THR A 3 -24.38 -11.71 -31.25
C THR A 3 -24.02 -12.61 -30.07
N THR A 4 -23.03 -13.46 -30.29
CA THR A 4 -22.38 -14.23 -29.22
C THR A 4 -21.46 -13.29 -28.46
N THR A 5 -21.80 -12.98 -27.21
CA THR A 5 -20.91 -12.29 -26.26
C THR A 5 -19.84 -13.29 -25.82
N TYR A 6 -18.58 -13.07 -26.21
CA TYR A 6 -17.45 -13.80 -25.64
C TYR A 6 -17.18 -13.25 -24.25
N ALA A 7 -17.40 -14.07 -23.22
CA ALA A 7 -16.90 -13.82 -21.89
C ALA A 7 -15.37 -14.02 -21.93
N THR A 8 -14.61 -12.92 -21.96
CA THR A 8 -13.17 -12.93 -21.74
C THR A 8 -12.93 -13.33 -20.29
N THR A 9 -12.53 -14.56 -20.06
CA THR A 9 -12.09 -15.03 -18.75
C THR A 9 -10.72 -14.41 -18.48
N ALA A 10 -10.70 -13.26 -17.82
CA ALA A 10 -9.48 -12.70 -17.27
C ALA A 10 -9.03 -13.61 -16.13
N HIS A 11 -7.91 -14.32 -16.32
CA HIS A 11 -7.26 -15.05 -15.24
C HIS A 11 -6.66 -14.03 -14.29
N ALA A 12 -7.31 -13.71 -13.18
CA ALA A 12 -6.78 -12.82 -12.14
C ALA A 12 -5.55 -13.43 -11.44
N PHE A 13 -4.84 -12.66 -10.60
CA PHE A 13 -3.95 -13.27 -9.63
C PHE A 13 -4.82 -14.00 -8.59
N GLU A 14 -4.74 -15.33 -8.54
CA GLU A 14 -5.50 -16.10 -7.54
C GLU A 14 -4.83 -15.98 -6.16
N PRO A 15 -5.59 -15.70 -5.08
CA PRO A 15 -5.07 -15.70 -3.72
C PRO A 15 -4.59 -17.12 -3.36
N SER A 16 -3.37 -17.22 -2.82
CA SER A 16 -2.63 -18.48 -2.81
C SER A 16 -3.18 -19.52 -1.84
N SER A 17 -3.52 -20.71 -2.35
CA SER A 17 -3.22 -21.97 -1.68
C SER A 17 -2.12 -22.69 -2.46
N THR A 18 -0.86 -22.58 -2.01
CA THR A 18 0.30 -23.46 -2.29
C THR A 18 0.62 -24.02 -3.70
N SER A 19 -0.06 -23.72 -4.80
CA SER A 19 0.30 -24.25 -6.12
C SER A 19 0.23 -23.20 -7.23
N LYS A 20 1.43 -22.71 -7.56
CA LYS A 20 1.84 -22.00 -8.79
C LYS A 20 1.39 -20.54 -8.91
N PRO A 21 2.11 -19.58 -8.30
CA PRO A 21 2.13 -18.25 -8.88
C PRO A 21 2.63 -18.36 -10.32
N GLY A 22 1.90 -17.79 -11.28
CA GLY A 22 2.27 -17.68 -12.69
C GLY A 22 3.49 -16.77 -12.94
N LEU A 23 4.38 -16.62 -11.95
CA LEU A 23 5.62 -15.83 -11.95
C LEU A 23 6.50 -16.25 -10.76
N GLY A 24 7.79 -15.99 -10.84
CA GLY A 24 8.73 -16.36 -9.79
C GLY A 24 10.04 -15.58 -9.84
N TYR A 25 10.81 -15.65 -8.74
CA TYR A 25 12.17 -15.15 -8.70
C TYR A 25 13.05 -15.98 -7.76
N ILE A 26 14.36 -15.85 -7.95
CA ILE A 26 15.39 -16.35 -7.04
C ILE A 26 16.48 -15.28 -6.92
N ILE A 27 16.96 -15.06 -5.70
CA ILE A 27 18.20 -14.33 -5.44
C ILE A 27 19.31 -15.38 -5.36
N VAL A 28 20.24 -15.38 -6.31
CA VAL A 28 21.23 -16.46 -6.46
C VAL A 28 22.12 -16.60 -5.22
N SER A 29 22.49 -15.48 -4.60
CA SER A 29 23.28 -15.48 -3.37
C SER A 29 22.51 -16.01 -2.15
N GLN A 30 21.17 -15.99 -2.20
CA GLN A 30 20.30 -16.40 -1.09
C GLN A 30 19.01 -17.04 -1.61
N PRO A 31 19.06 -18.34 -1.97
CA PRO A 31 17.88 -19.07 -2.38
C PRO A 31 16.83 -19.07 -1.27
N GLN A 32 15.62 -18.60 -1.59
CA GLN A 32 14.52 -18.51 -0.65
C GLN A 32 13.22 -18.92 -1.31
N THR A 33 12.26 -19.37 -0.51
CA THR A 33 10.90 -19.58 -0.99
C THR A 33 10.23 -18.22 -1.16
N ALA A 34 10.05 -17.80 -2.41
CA ALA A 34 9.29 -16.59 -2.73
C ALA A 34 7.84 -16.74 -2.27
N LYS A 35 7.34 -15.73 -1.54
CA LYS A 35 5.94 -15.61 -1.14
C LYS A 35 5.30 -14.48 -1.93
N PHE A 36 4.12 -14.72 -2.47
CA PHE A 36 3.43 -13.78 -3.32
C PHE A 36 2.09 -13.42 -2.69
N ARG A 37 1.80 -12.12 -2.67
CA ARG A 37 0.51 -11.56 -2.26
C ARG A 37 -0.12 -10.87 -3.45
N ALA A 38 -1.24 -11.39 -3.91
CA ALA A 38 -2.05 -10.73 -4.93
C ALA A 38 -2.62 -9.43 -4.35
N LEU A 39 -2.62 -8.37 -5.16
CA LEU A 39 -3.22 -7.08 -4.84
C LEU A 39 -4.12 -6.70 -6.02
N GLY A 40 -5.42 -6.92 -5.85
CA GLY A 40 -6.37 -6.85 -6.97
C GLY A 40 -6.03 -7.83 -8.11
N GLN A 41 -6.41 -7.44 -9.32
CA GLN A 41 -6.29 -8.26 -10.52
C GLN A 41 -4.93 -8.14 -11.21
N TYR A 42 -4.32 -6.95 -11.18
CA TYR A 42 -3.15 -6.61 -11.99
C TYR A 42 -1.85 -6.58 -11.20
N PHE A 43 -1.89 -6.56 -9.88
CA PHE A 43 -0.70 -6.42 -9.04
C PHE A 43 -0.42 -7.67 -8.21
N CYS A 44 0.85 -7.96 -8.04
CA CYS A 44 1.33 -8.97 -7.12
C CYS A 44 2.61 -8.48 -6.45
N VAL A 45 2.70 -8.63 -5.13
CA VAL A 45 3.85 -8.19 -4.33
C VAL A 45 4.54 -9.39 -3.71
N SER A 46 5.86 -9.38 -3.71
CA SER A 46 6.67 -10.32 -2.94
C SER A 46 7.67 -9.58 -2.08
N ASP A 47 7.47 -9.65 -0.77
CA ASP A 47 8.42 -9.08 0.19
C ASP A 47 9.71 -9.89 0.19
N LEU A 48 10.83 -9.17 0.20
CA LEU A 48 12.15 -9.76 0.32
C LEU A 48 12.52 -9.76 1.80
N PRO A 49 13.12 -10.85 2.32
CA PRO A 49 13.47 -10.90 3.72
C PRO A 49 14.43 -9.76 4.05
N GLY A 50 14.14 -9.07 5.15
CA GLY A 50 15.07 -8.14 5.75
C GLY A 50 16.31 -8.89 6.26
N GLY A 51 17.47 -8.26 6.16
CA GLY A 51 18.72 -8.80 6.68
C GLY A 51 19.94 -8.38 5.86
N SER A 52 21.11 -8.80 6.35
CA SER A 52 22.46 -8.46 5.84
C SER A 52 22.68 -8.65 4.34
N ALA A 53 21.80 -9.37 3.64
CA ALA A 53 21.84 -9.55 2.18
C ALA A 53 21.80 -8.23 1.41
N TRP A 54 20.98 -7.30 1.90
CA TRP A 54 20.79 -5.98 1.30
C TRP A 54 21.85 -4.99 1.79
N ASP A 55 22.36 -5.17 3.01
CA ASP A 55 23.50 -4.41 3.56
C ASP A 55 24.83 -4.77 2.87
N LEU A 56 24.95 -6.00 2.35
CA LEU A 56 26.11 -6.50 1.61
C LEU A 56 26.20 -5.98 0.17
N VAL A 57 25.15 -5.37 -0.36
CA VAL A 57 25.20 -4.72 -1.68
C VAL A 57 26.23 -3.58 -1.68
N GLU A 58 26.54 -3.00 -0.52
CA GLU A 58 27.57 -1.96 -0.41
C GLU A 58 29.00 -2.46 -0.65
N ASN A 59 29.28 -3.79 -0.58
CA ASN A 59 30.62 -4.26 -0.27
C ASN A 59 31.40 -5.09 -1.32
N SER A 60 30.86 -5.60 -2.43
CA SER A 60 31.70 -5.94 -3.64
C SER A 60 31.01 -6.59 -4.85
N LEU A 61 29.89 -7.31 -4.70
CA LEU A 61 29.14 -7.90 -5.82
C LEU A 61 27.67 -7.86 -5.46
N GLY A 62 26.88 -7.01 -6.11
CA GLY A 62 25.47 -6.92 -5.79
C GLY A 62 24.71 -8.18 -6.25
N PRO A 63 23.54 -8.45 -5.65
CA PRO A 63 22.85 -9.72 -5.81
C PRO A 63 22.44 -9.94 -7.26
N GLN A 64 22.71 -11.15 -7.74
CA GLN A 64 22.15 -11.65 -8.98
C GLN A 64 20.75 -12.18 -8.72
N ILE A 65 19.78 -11.65 -9.45
CA ILE A 65 18.36 -12.00 -9.36
C ILE A 65 17.94 -12.61 -10.68
N CYS A 66 17.31 -13.78 -10.65
CA CYS A 66 16.62 -14.32 -11.81
C CYS A 66 15.12 -14.19 -11.57
N VAL A 67 14.41 -13.59 -12.53
CA VAL A 67 12.94 -13.48 -12.54
C VAL A 67 12.37 -14.24 -13.73
N TRP A 68 11.18 -14.82 -13.60
CA TRP A 68 10.53 -15.54 -14.70
C TRP A 68 9.00 -15.47 -14.63
N LEU A 69 8.37 -15.64 -15.79
CA LEU A 69 6.95 -15.93 -15.95
C LEU A 69 6.68 -17.42 -15.74
N GLY A 70 5.56 -17.70 -15.12
CA GLY A 70 4.95 -19.01 -15.06
C GLY A 70 4.15 -19.33 -16.32
N PRO A 71 3.34 -20.40 -16.29
CA PRO A 71 2.77 -21.02 -17.49
C PRO A 71 1.76 -20.15 -18.24
N ASP A 72 1.17 -19.14 -17.59
CA ASP A 72 0.13 -18.30 -18.19
C ASP A 72 0.69 -17.25 -19.17
N LEU A 73 2.02 -17.05 -19.19
CA LEU A 73 2.78 -16.19 -20.11
C LEU A 73 2.21 -14.76 -20.30
N VAL A 74 1.46 -14.26 -19.32
CA VAL A 74 0.90 -12.91 -19.34
C VAL A 74 2.05 -11.92 -19.22
N GLU A 75 2.07 -10.93 -20.11
CA GLU A 75 3.08 -9.89 -20.10
C GLU A 75 3.09 -9.16 -18.75
N THR A 76 4.26 -9.10 -18.13
CA THR A 76 4.40 -8.63 -16.74
C THR A 76 5.65 -7.77 -16.59
N ALA A 77 5.46 -6.53 -16.18
CA ALA A 77 6.55 -5.67 -15.74
C ALA A 77 6.95 -6.01 -14.30
N VAL A 78 8.25 -5.99 -14.01
CA VAL A 78 8.78 -6.32 -12.69
C VAL A 78 9.61 -5.14 -12.19
N TYR A 79 9.25 -4.67 -11.00
CA TYR A 79 9.94 -3.58 -10.32
C TYR A 79 10.47 -4.07 -8.98
N LEU A 80 11.67 -3.65 -8.62
CA LEU A 80 12.18 -3.72 -7.25
C LEU A 80 11.90 -2.39 -6.58
N ILE A 81 11.12 -2.44 -5.50
CA ILE A 81 10.87 -1.31 -4.63
C ILE A 81 11.84 -1.41 -3.46
N TRP A 82 12.74 -0.43 -3.32
CA TRP A 82 13.77 -0.45 -2.30
C TRP A 82 13.65 0.77 -1.39
N PRO A 83 13.02 0.63 -0.21
CA PRO A 83 12.88 1.71 0.75
C PRO A 83 14.22 2.39 1.06
N GLY A 84 14.26 3.72 0.95
CA GLY A 84 15.48 4.52 1.16
C GLY A 84 16.37 4.68 -0.08
N TRP A 85 16.13 3.91 -1.15
CA TRP A 85 16.93 3.95 -2.38
C TRP A 85 16.12 4.35 -3.61
N GLY A 86 14.91 3.80 -3.79
CA GLY A 86 14.03 4.16 -4.91
C GLY A 86 13.34 2.96 -5.56
N VAL A 87 12.83 3.19 -6.78
CA VAL A 87 12.17 2.18 -7.62
C VAL A 87 13.12 1.80 -8.77
N TYR A 88 13.24 0.50 -9.03
CA TYR A 88 14.11 -0.06 -10.05
C TYR A 88 13.29 -0.92 -11.01
N SER A 89 13.25 -0.53 -12.28
CA SER A 89 12.74 -1.42 -13.33
C SER A 89 13.75 -2.53 -13.59
N LEU A 90 13.30 -3.78 -13.59
CA LEU A 90 14.15 -4.93 -13.92
C LEU A 90 14.27 -5.15 -15.45
N GLY A 91 13.99 -4.10 -16.23
CA GLY A 91 14.03 -4.03 -17.70
C GLY A 91 12.65 -4.14 -18.34
N PRO A 92 12.57 -4.36 -19.68
CA PRO A 92 11.30 -4.51 -20.38
C PRO A 92 10.40 -5.61 -19.78
N PRO A 93 9.07 -5.53 -19.91
CA PRO A 93 8.16 -6.57 -19.42
C PRO A 93 8.58 -7.97 -19.89
N LEU A 94 8.45 -8.95 -18.99
CA LEU A 94 8.59 -10.35 -19.36
C LEU A 94 7.37 -10.74 -20.19
N ASN A 95 7.56 -11.55 -21.23
CA ASN A 95 6.49 -12.02 -22.11
C ASN A 95 6.83 -13.42 -22.66
N ALA A 96 5.96 -13.99 -23.50
CA ALA A 96 6.17 -15.32 -24.07
C ALA A 96 7.51 -15.47 -24.83
N SER A 97 7.98 -14.40 -25.49
CA SER A 97 9.25 -14.39 -26.23
C SER A 97 10.47 -14.26 -25.31
N ASN A 98 10.31 -13.60 -24.16
CA ASN A 98 11.35 -13.39 -23.16
C ASN A 98 10.78 -13.72 -21.75
N PRO A 99 10.56 -15.02 -21.45
CA PRO A 99 9.83 -15.41 -20.26
C PRO A 99 10.67 -15.34 -18.98
N SER A 100 11.97 -15.08 -19.08
CA SER A 100 12.85 -14.95 -17.92
C SER A 100 13.98 -13.98 -18.18
N ARG A 101 14.55 -13.45 -17.10
CA ARG A 101 15.70 -12.55 -17.15
C ARG A 101 16.56 -12.72 -15.91
N VAL A 102 17.87 -12.60 -16.12
CA VAL A 102 18.86 -12.46 -15.04
C VAL A 102 19.27 -10.99 -14.95
N ILE A 103 19.21 -10.43 -13.74
CA ILE A 103 19.61 -9.06 -13.42
C ILE A 103 20.73 -9.13 -12.40
N ASN A 104 21.78 -8.34 -12.59
CA ASN A 104 22.79 -8.10 -11.56
C ASN A 104 22.51 -6.72 -10.96
N LEU A 105 22.19 -6.65 -9.67
CA LEU A 105 22.13 -5.37 -8.98
C LEU A 105 23.55 -4.87 -8.77
N GLU A 106 23.83 -3.62 -9.17
CA GLU A 106 25.17 -3.04 -9.01
C GLU A 106 25.31 -2.40 -7.62
N PRO A 107 26.43 -2.63 -6.90
CA PRO A 107 26.73 -2.06 -5.57
C PRO A 107 26.65 -0.54 -5.44
N LYS A 108 26.88 0.16 -6.55
CA LYS A 108 26.86 1.62 -6.66
C LYS A 108 26.21 1.92 -7.98
N GLY A 109 25.05 2.56 -7.92
CA GLY A 109 24.20 2.79 -9.08
C GLY A 109 24.94 3.33 -10.28
N ASN A 110 24.62 2.76 -11.43
CA ASN A 110 24.17 3.65 -12.48
C ASN A 110 22.98 4.45 -11.92
N GLU A 111 23.22 5.70 -11.50
CA GLU A 111 22.18 6.67 -11.08
C GLU A 111 21.06 6.82 -12.13
N ALA A 112 21.28 6.35 -13.37
CA ALA A 112 20.29 6.28 -14.45
C ALA A 112 19.29 5.11 -14.32
N LEU A 113 19.63 4.04 -13.59
CA LEU A 113 18.77 2.87 -13.33
C LEU A 113 18.17 2.88 -11.91
N ILE A 114 18.77 3.66 -11.01
CA ILE A 114 18.29 3.96 -9.67
C ILE A 114 17.42 5.21 -9.76
N ASN A 115 16.10 5.10 -9.54
CA ASN A 115 15.10 6.17 -9.69
C ASN A 115 14.47 6.30 -11.07
N CYS A 116 13.91 5.21 -11.60
CA CYS A 116 12.82 5.42 -12.56
C CYS A 116 11.63 6.03 -11.82
N GLU A 117 10.92 6.96 -12.48
CA GLU A 117 9.64 7.47 -11.98
C GLU A 117 8.73 6.28 -11.64
N PRO A 118 8.10 6.26 -10.45
CA PRO A 118 7.20 5.16 -10.08
C PRO A 118 6.14 4.96 -11.16
N PRO A 119 5.91 3.73 -11.64
CA PRO A 119 4.97 3.47 -12.74
C PRO A 119 3.50 3.76 -12.38
N ASN A 120 3.19 3.88 -11.09
CA ASN A 120 1.89 4.22 -10.53
C ASN A 120 2.01 4.53 -9.03
N ASN A 121 0.87 4.89 -8.43
CA ASN A 121 0.76 5.20 -7.00
C ASN A 121 1.11 4.00 -6.09
N ILE A 122 0.87 2.75 -6.52
CA ILE A 122 1.21 1.57 -5.71
C ILE A 122 2.72 1.44 -5.52
N ALA A 123 3.50 1.60 -6.59
CA ALA A 123 4.96 1.56 -6.50
C ALA A 123 5.50 2.69 -5.61
N LEU A 124 4.94 3.89 -5.73
CA LEU A 124 5.30 5.04 -4.89
C LEU A 124 4.96 4.78 -3.42
N GLU A 125 3.77 4.27 -3.14
CA GLU A 125 3.34 4.03 -1.76
C GLU A 125 4.11 2.88 -1.10
N LEU A 126 4.38 1.78 -1.82
CA LEU A 126 5.23 0.69 -1.32
C LEU A 126 6.61 1.20 -0.90
N LEU A 127 7.18 2.18 -1.61
CA LEU A 127 8.47 2.78 -1.26
C LEU A 127 8.45 3.45 0.12
N HIS A 128 7.29 3.94 0.56
CA HIS A 128 7.12 4.66 1.82
C HIS A 128 6.55 3.80 2.95
N ILE A 129 5.75 2.80 2.60
CA ILE A 129 5.07 1.89 3.53
C ILE A 129 6.01 0.77 3.97
N ASN A 130 6.75 0.16 3.04
CA ASN A 130 7.55 -1.02 3.35
C ASN A 130 8.82 -0.66 4.12
N LYS A 131 9.17 -1.51 5.10
CA LYS A 131 10.43 -1.43 5.84
C LYS A 131 11.58 -2.14 5.14
N THR A 132 11.26 -3.13 4.29
CA THR A 132 12.23 -3.96 3.55
C THR A 132 11.97 -3.88 2.05
N PRO A 133 12.97 -4.19 1.21
CA PRO A 133 12.76 -4.27 -0.23
C PRO A 133 11.68 -5.28 -0.61
N CYS A 134 10.95 -5.03 -1.70
CA CYS A 134 9.98 -5.97 -2.25
C CYS A 134 9.97 -5.91 -3.78
N PHE A 135 9.53 -6.99 -4.42
CA PHE A 135 9.19 -6.97 -5.85
C PHE A 135 7.72 -6.64 -6.04
N LEU A 136 7.46 -5.74 -6.99
CA LEU A 136 6.14 -5.45 -7.52
C LEU A 136 6.06 -5.99 -8.95
N PHE A 137 5.11 -6.90 -9.16
CA PHE A 137 4.77 -7.46 -10.46
C PHE A 137 3.48 -6.80 -10.95
N ILE A 138 3.52 -6.25 -12.16
CA ILE A 138 2.38 -5.57 -12.78
C ILE A 138 2.06 -6.28 -14.09
N ARG A 139 0.88 -6.86 -14.19
CA ARG A 139 0.39 -7.41 -15.46
C ARG A 139 0.09 -6.27 -16.42
N GLN A 140 0.68 -6.32 -17.59
CA GLN A 140 0.56 -5.31 -18.63
C GLN A 140 0.15 -6.00 -19.92
N LYS A 141 -1.16 -6.14 -20.13
CA LYS A 141 -1.66 -6.46 -21.48
C LYS A 141 -1.72 -5.16 -22.27
N GLU A 142 -1.39 -5.19 -23.56
CA GLU A 142 -1.26 -3.99 -24.41
C GLU A 142 -2.45 -3.01 -24.32
N ASP A 143 -3.67 -3.50 -24.03
CA ASP A 143 -4.90 -2.70 -23.94
C ASP A 143 -5.33 -2.31 -22.50
N ASP A 144 -4.67 -2.80 -21.46
CA ASP A 144 -5.16 -2.72 -20.07
C ASP A 144 -4.55 -1.56 -19.27
N TYR A 145 -3.69 -0.71 -19.86
CA TYR A 145 -2.97 0.33 -19.11
C TYR A 145 -3.88 1.24 -18.28
N ALA A 146 -5.01 1.68 -18.85
CA ALA A 146 -5.97 2.50 -18.12
C ALA A 146 -6.60 1.76 -16.93
N MET A 147 -6.92 0.48 -17.10
CA MET A 147 -7.48 -0.36 -16.02
C MET A 147 -6.46 -0.62 -14.91
N VAL A 148 -5.19 -0.82 -15.27
CA VAL A 148 -4.09 -0.95 -14.31
C VAL A 148 -3.96 0.33 -13.47
N GLN A 149 -4.03 1.50 -14.10
CA GLN A 149 -3.95 2.78 -13.38
C GLN A 149 -5.19 3.03 -12.50
N GLU A 150 -6.38 2.68 -12.97
CA GLU A 150 -7.61 2.78 -12.18
C GLU A 150 -7.57 1.85 -10.95
N GLU A 151 -7.13 0.60 -11.12
CA GLU A 151 -6.98 -0.33 -10.01
C GLU A 151 -5.91 0.18 -9.03
N ALA A 152 -4.76 0.67 -9.52
CA ALA A 152 -3.72 1.27 -8.70
C ALA A 152 -4.24 2.43 -7.84
N GLU A 153 -5.07 3.31 -8.40
CA GLU A 153 -5.68 4.41 -7.65
C GLU A 153 -6.64 3.90 -6.59
N SER A 154 -7.43 2.86 -6.91
CA SER A 154 -8.40 2.28 -5.97
C SER A 154 -7.75 1.56 -4.79
N LEU A 155 -6.59 0.93 -5.01
CA LEU A 155 -5.80 0.22 -4.00
C LEU A 155 -4.89 1.16 -3.18
N SER A 156 -4.82 2.44 -3.56
CA SER A 156 -3.89 3.38 -2.94
C SER A 156 -4.24 3.69 -1.48
N PHE A 157 -3.22 3.80 -0.63
CA PHE A 157 -3.29 4.29 0.74
C PHE A 157 -3.97 5.64 0.80
N ILE A 158 -3.63 6.57 -0.08
CA ILE A 158 -4.18 7.92 -0.05
C ILE A 158 -5.70 7.87 -0.26
N ARG A 159 -6.15 7.09 -1.24
CA ARG A 159 -7.57 6.91 -1.51
C ARG A 159 -8.27 6.34 -0.29
N TYR A 160 -7.72 5.29 0.30
CA TYR A 160 -8.33 4.65 1.47
C TYR A 160 -8.32 5.56 2.71
N ALA A 161 -7.25 6.31 2.96
CA ALA A 161 -7.16 7.30 4.03
C ALA A 161 -8.20 8.41 3.89
N LEU A 162 -8.40 8.94 2.68
CA LEU A 162 -9.43 9.94 2.41
C LEU A 162 -10.84 9.37 2.64
N LEU A 163 -11.09 8.13 2.23
CA LEU A 163 -12.37 7.46 2.49
C LEU A 163 -12.61 7.29 3.99
N ALA A 164 -11.61 6.80 4.73
CA ALA A 164 -11.68 6.61 6.17
C ALA A 164 -11.92 7.94 6.91
N ILE A 165 -11.21 9.02 6.57
CA ILE A 165 -11.39 10.35 7.17
C ILE A 165 -12.79 10.91 6.90
N ASN A 166 -13.30 10.75 5.68
CA ASN A 166 -14.65 11.21 5.35
C ASN A 166 -15.72 10.39 6.10
N ASN A 167 -15.57 9.07 6.13
CA ASN A 167 -16.44 8.18 6.88
C ASN A 167 -16.42 8.50 8.38
N PHE A 168 -15.24 8.77 8.94
CA PHE A 168 -15.05 9.18 10.33
C PHE A 168 -15.90 10.41 10.65
N LEU A 169 -15.73 11.51 9.91
CA LEU A 169 -16.51 12.72 10.15
C LEU A 169 -18.01 12.46 10.01
N SER A 170 -18.44 11.81 8.93
CA SER A 170 -19.86 11.53 8.69
C SER A 170 -20.48 10.65 9.78
N SER A 171 -19.72 9.69 10.33
CA SER A 171 -20.18 8.83 11.42
C SER A 171 -20.38 9.64 12.70
N LEU A 172 -19.42 10.50 13.05
CA LEU A 172 -19.51 11.35 14.24
C LEU A 172 -20.63 12.40 14.11
N GLU A 173 -20.86 12.95 12.92
CA GLU A 173 -21.97 13.88 12.67
C GLU A 173 -23.35 13.24 12.82
N LYS A 174 -23.49 11.96 12.48
CA LYS A 174 -24.72 11.19 12.71
C LYS A 174 -24.96 10.87 14.20
N GLN A 175 -23.89 10.75 14.97
CA GLN A 175 -23.92 10.42 16.39
C GLN A 175 -24.05 11.64 17.32
N LYS A 176 -24.48 12.81 16.81
CA LYS A 176 -24.76 14.00 17.65
C LYS A 176 -25.87 13.70 18.67
N GLN A 177 -25.47 13.20 19.84
CA GLN A 177 -26.36 12.81 20.94
C GLN A 177 -26.30 13.78 22.13
N SER A 178 -25.37 14.75 22.12
CA SER A 178 -25.20 15.72 23.22
C SER A 178 -25.78 17.09 22.85
N PRO A 179 -26.31 17.86 23.81
CA PRO A 179 -26.68 19.26 23.56
C PRO A 179 -25.43 20.07 23.22
N GLY A 180 -25.32 20.53 21.98
CA GLY A 180 -24.18 21.28 21.45
C GLY A 180 -23.48 20.59 20.27
N ASP A 181 -22.57 21.30 19.61
CA ASP A 181 -21.79 20.78 18.47
C ASP A 181 -20.55 20.02 18.96
N ALA A 182 -20.77 18.95 19.73
CA ALA A 182 -19.73 18.11 20.33
C ALA A 182 -20.12 16.63 20.36
N VAL A 183 -19.12 15.76 20.41
CA VAL A 183 -19.27 14.30 20.52
C VAL A 183 -18.49 13.77 21.72
N GLN A 184 -18.94 12.64 22.28
CA GLN A 184 -18.17 11.96 23.33
C GLN A 184 -16.95 11.25 22.72
N ALA A 185 -15.84 11.17 23.45
CA ALA A 185 -14.64 10.44 23.03
C ALA A 185 -14.92 8.96 22.70
N SER A 186 -15.88 8.33 23.38
CA SER A 186 -16.36 6.97 23.09
C SER A 186 -16.92 6.78 21.68
N ALA A 187 -17.34 7.86 21.01
CA ALA A 187 -17.76 7.82 19.61
C ALA A 187 -16.60 7.45 18.66
N LEU A 188 -15.36 7.80 19.03
CA LEU A 188 -14.16 7.45 18.25
C LEU A 188 -13.90 5.93 18.30
N GLU A 189 -14.02 5.34 19.49
CA GLU A 189 -13.89 3.89 19.69
C GLU A 189 -15.03 3.13 18.98
N SER A 190 -16.26 3.63 19.08
CA SER A 190 -17.42 3.07 18.37
C SER A 190 -17.20 3.04 16.86
N TRP A 191 -16.70 4.14 16.28
CA TRP A 191 -16.34 4.18 14.87
C TRP A 191 -15.23 3.19 14.51
N TYR A 192 -14.15 3.14 15.31
CA TYR A 192 -13.04 2.23 15.07
C TYR A 192 -13.49 0.76 15.04
N ASN A 193 -14.25 0.35 16.05
CA ASN A 193 -14.76 -1.02 16.15
C ASN A 193 -15.72 -1.36 14.99
N SER A 194 -16.55 -0.39 14.57
CA SER A 194 -17.42 -0.58 13.40
C SER A 194 -16.62 -0.77 12.11
N MET A 195 -15.52 -0.03 11.93
CA MET A 195 -14.65 -0.17 10.77
C MET A 195 -13.85 -1.47 10.80
N LEU A 196 -13.37 -1.91 11.97
CA LEU A 196 -12.73 -3.22 12.12
C LEU A 196 -13.66 -4.37 11.76
N ALA A 197 -14.91 -4.31 12.19
CA ALA A 197 -15.91 -5.31 11.84
C ALA A 197 -16.11 -5.37 10.31
N ALA A 198 -16.26 -4.22 9.65
CA ALA A 198 -16.37 -4.15 8.19
C ALA A 198 -15.12 -4.70 7.48
N LEU A 199 -13.92 -4.37 7.96
CA LEU A 199 -12.66 -4.87 7.42
C LEU A 199 -12.50 -6.38 7.54
N SER A 200 -13.02 -6.99 8.60
CA SER A 200 -12.94 -8.45 8.81
C SER A 200 -13.75 -9.24 7.78
N GLU A 201 -14.67 -8.59 7.07
CA GLU A 201 -15.45 -9.18 5.97
C GLU A 201 -14.76 -9.00 4.61
N GLU A 202 -13.67 -8.23 4.55
CA GLU A 202 -12.93 -7.95 3.33
C GLU A 202 -11.67 -8.82 3.19
N GLY A 203 -11.32 -9.19 1.96
CA GLY A 203 -10.10 -9.94 1.66
C GLY A 203 -8.83 -9.08 1.73
N GLU A 204 -7.72 -9.68 2.14
CA GLU A 204 -6.41 -9.01 2.26
C GLU A 204 -5.90 -8.43 0.94
N GLU A 205 -6.33 -9.00 -0.19
CA GLU A 205 -5.95 -8.58 -1.54
C GLU A 205 -6.42 -7.17 -1.92
N LYS A 206 -7.34 -6.58 -1.14
CA LYS A 206 -7.83 -5.21 -1.35
C LYS A 206 -6.96 -4.14 -0.73
N PHE A 207 -6.00 -4.52 0.12
CA PHE A 207 -5.24 -3.57 0.91
C PHE A 207 -3.75 -3.68 0.66
N LEU A 208 -3.14 -2.56 0.24
CA LEU A 208 -1.70 -2.48 0.06
C LEU A 208 -0.93 -2.63 1.39
N PHE A 209 -1.55 -2.22 2.49
CA PHE A 209 -1.02 -2.18 3.85
C PHE A 209 -2.07 -2.72 4.82
N ASP A 210 -1.72 -2.89 6.10
CA ASP A 210 -2.70 -3.25 7.13
C ASP A 210 -3.65 -2.05 7.40
N PRO A 211 -4.93 -2.11 7.00
CA PRO A 211 -5.85 -0.99 7.15
C PRO A 211 -6.14 -0.66 8.61
N THR A 212 -5.97 -1.60 9.54
CA THR A 212 -6.21 -1.38 10.97
C THR A 212 -5.22 -0.39 11.57
N LEU A 213 -3.97 -0.39 11.09
CA LEU A 213 -2.93 0.55 11.49
C LEU A 213 -3.28 1.98 11.10
N LEU A 214 -3.84 2.18 9.91
CA LEU A 214 -4.30 3.49 9.49
C LEU A 214 -5.45 4.00 10.37
N LEU A 215 -6.45 3.17 10.63
CA LEU A 215 -7.60 3.56 11.45
C LEU A 215 -7.14 4.01 12.85
N ALA A 216 -6.24 3.24 13.47
CA ALA A 216 -5.64 3.60 14.75
C ALA A 216 -4.81 4.89 14.64
N GLY A 217 -4.00 5.03 13.58
CA GLY A 217 -3.19 6.20 13.32
C GLY A 217 -3.99 7.48 13.14
N LEU A 218 -5.17 7.42 12.50
CA LEU A 218 -6.07 8.56 12.36
C LEU A 218 -6.56 9.06 13.73
N ILE A 219 -6.97 8.16 14.61
CA ILE A 219 -7.42 8.51 15.97
C ILE A 219 -6.27 9.09 16.79
N LYS A 220 -5.09 8.44 16.75
CA LYS A 220 -3.90 8.92 17.48
C LYS A 220 -3.47 10.30 16.98
N HIS A 221 -3.46 10.51 15.67
CA HIS A 221 -3.10 11.79 15.08
C HIS A 221 -4.11 12.88 15.47
N LEU A 222 -5.42 12.59 15.44
CA LEU A 222 -6.43 13.53 15.93
C LEU A 222 -6.17 13.90 17.40
N GLY A 223 -5.96 12.89 18.26
CA GLY A 223 -5.68 13.10 19.68
C GLY A 223 -4.43 13.94 19.93
N ALA A 224 -3.34 13.65 19.22
CA ALA A 224 -2.11 14.42 19.29
C ALA A 224 -2.32 15.89 18.89
N ARG A 225 -3.07 16.15 17.81
CA ARG A 225 -3.35 17.51 17.35
C ARG A 225 -4.25 18.29 18.30
N ILE A 226 -5.28 17.64 18.86
CA ILE A 226 -6.13 18.27 19.89
C ILE A 226 -5.29 18.61 21.12
N LYS A 227 -4.41 17.71 21.57
CA LYS A 227 -3.51 17.95 22.69
C LYS A 227 -2.55 19.11 22.43
N GLU A 228 -1.93 19.13 21.26
CA GLU A 228 -0.96 20.16 20.87
C GLU A 228 -1.61 21.55 20.78
N ILE A 229 -2.78 21.66 20.15
CA ILE A 229 -3.42 22.95 19.87
C ILE A 229 -4.22 23.45 21.08
N ASN A 230 -4.88 22.54 21.80
CA ASN A 230 -5.87 22.90 22.83
C ASN A 230 -5.47 22.50 24.25
N GLY A 231 -4.32 21.81 24.42
CA GLY A 231 -3.84 21.36 25.73
C GLY A 231 -4.66 20.20 26.32
N PHE A 232 -5.46 19.53 25.50
CA PHE A 232 -6.47 18.58 25.93
C PHE A 232 -6.15 17.16 25.49
N ASP A 233 -6.05 16.23 26.45
CA ASP A 233 -5.66 14.85 26.18
C ASP A 233 -6.87 13.91 26.18
N ILE A 234 -7.31 13.53 24.98
CA ILE A 234 -8.44 12.62 24.78
C ILE A 234 -8.19 11.21 25.34
N ALA A 235 -6.93 10.82 25.55
CA ALA A 235 -6.58 9.50 26.06
C ALA A 235 -6.55 9.45 27.60
N ALA A 236 -6.50 10.60 28.28
CA ALA A 236 -6.37 10.67 29.73
C ALA A 236 -7.71 10.71 30.47
N GLU A 237 -8.80 11.11 29.82
CA GLU A 237 -10.09 11.36 30.47
C GLU A 237 -11.21 10.42 29.97
N ALA A 238 -11.88 9.73 30.89
CA ALA A 238 -12.86 8.69 30.58
C ALA A 238 -14.20 9.22 30.03
N LEU A 239 -14.55 10.49 30.27
CA LEU A 239 -15.81 11.10 29.83
C LEU A 239 -15.55 12.51 29.32
N LEU A 240 -15.19 12.57 28.04
CA LEU A 240 -14.66 13.76 27.42
C LEU A 240 -15.48 14.14 26.20
N LEU A 241 -15.90 15.41 26.14
CA LEU A 241 -16.63 15.97 24.99
C LEU A 241 -15.64 16.67 24.05
N ILE A 242 -15.61 16.23 22.80
CA ILE A 242 -14.79 16.77 21.74
C ILE A 242 -15.65 17.71 20.89
N PRO A 243 -15.36 19.02 20.86
CA PRO A 243 -16.02 19.94 19.93
C PRO A 243 -15.83 19.51 18.47
N MET A 244 -16.93 19.41 17.72
CA MET A 244 -16.91 18.96 16.32
C MET A 244 -16.10 19.91 15.41
N VAL A 245 -15.97 21.18 15.78
CA VAL A 245 -15.11 22.14 15.06
C VAL A 245 -13.65 21.67 15.00
N PHE A 246 -13.13 21.02 16.04
CA PHE A 246 -11.76 20.49 16.04
C PHE A 246 -11.62 19.34 15.03
N ILE A 247 -12.62 18.47 14.97
CA ILE A 247 -12.64 17.34 14.03
C ILE A 247 -12.74 17.83 12.58
N ARG A 248 -13.60 18.83 12.31
CA ARG A 248 -13.74 19.42 10.96
C ARG A 248 -12.44 20.10 10.50
N ASN A 249 -11.83 20.91 11.37
CA ASN A 249 -10.54 21.54 11.07
C ASN A 249 -9.43 20.51 10.86
N TRP A 250 -9.40 19.45 11.67
CA TRP A 250 -8.45 18.34 11.49
C TRP A 250 -8.67 17.61 10.16
N LYS A 251 -9.91 17.33 9.77
CA LYS A 251 -10.22 16.76 8.45
C LYS A 251 -9.65 17.62 7.34
N GLU A 252 -9.96 18.92 7.31
CA GLU A 252 -9.50 19.83 6.26
C GLU A 252 -7.98 19.85 6.17
N TYR A 253 -7.31 19.90 7.32
CA TYR A 253 -5.86 19.79 7.42
C TYR A 253 -5.33 18.48 6.82
N MET A 254 -5.88 17.32 7.22
CA MET A 254 -5.46 16.01 6.74
C MET A 254 -5.70 15.84 5.24
N THR A 255 -6.90 16.20 4.75
CA THR A 255 -7.20 16.14 3.31
C THR A 255 -6.30 17.07 2.51
N GLY A 256 -5.97 18.24 3.08
CA GLY A 256 -5.07 19.19 2.46
C GLY A 256 -3.64 18.69 2.36
N ILE A 257 -3.16 17.88 3.31
CA ILE A 257 -1.81 17.30 3.23
C ILE A 257 -1.77 16.08 2.30
N LEU A 258 -2.77 15.20 2.39
CA LEU A 258 -2.85 14.01 1.54
C LEU A 258 -2.97 14.36 0.05
N ALA A 259 -3.49 15.54 -0.28
CA ALA A 259 -3.59 16.06 -1.65
C ALA A 259 -2.34 16.82 -2.15
N LYS A 260 -1.31 17.01 -1.32
CA LYS A 260 -0.10 17.79 -1.65
C LYS A 260 1.14 16.90 -1.78
N SER A 261 2.20 17.46 -2.35
CA SER A 261 3.56 16.92 -2.22
C SER A 261 3.98 16.91 -0.73
N GLY A 262 4.67 15.86 -0.29
CA GLY A 262 5.03 15.67 1.13
C GLY A 262 4.11 14.73 1.91
N LYS A 263 3.11 14.12 1.25
CA LYS A 263 2.18 13.13 1.84
C LYS A 263 2.89 11.91 2.44
N GLU A 264 4.11 11.62 2.00
CA GLU A 264 4.94 10.50 2.45
C GLU A 264 5.21 10.53 3.96
N VAL A 265 5.41 11.73 4.51
CA VAL A 265 5.65 11.94 5.96
C VAL A 265 4.40 11.58 6.75
N VAL A 266 3.22 11.98 6.25
CA VAL A 266 1.95 11.68 6.90
C VAL A 266 1.60 10.22 6.78
N VAL A 267 1.82 9.58 5.62
CA VAL A 267 1.64 8.14 5.43
C VAL A 267 2.46 7.36 6.47
N LYS A 268 3.75 7.68 6.60
CA LYS A 268 4.61 7.07 7.62
C LYS A 268 4.11 7.33 9.04
N SER A 269 3.76 8.57 9.36
CA SER A 269 3.25 8.92 10.70
C SER A 269 1.96 8.20 11.04
N LEU A 270 1.06 7.99 10.08
CA LEU A 270 -0.19 7.27 10.30
C LEU A 270 0.06 5.77 10.50
N LEU A 271 0.98 5.17 9.75
CA LEU A 271 1.26 3.73 9.80
C LEU A 271 2.21 3.31 10.94
N GLN A 272 3.15 4.16 11.35
CA GLN A 272 4.11 3.89 12.44
C GLN A 272 3.53 4.20 13.83
N SER A 273 2.31 4.71 13.89
CA SER A 273 1.64 5.11 15.12
C SER A 273 1.35 3.95 16.10
N SER A 274 1.56 2.69 15.68
CA SER A 274 1.33 1.46 16.46
C SER A 274 2.53 0.95 17.26
N GLU A 275 3.72 1.57 17.14
CA GLU A 275 4.89 1.19 17.95
C GLU A 275 4.91 1.95 19.29
N PHE A 276 4.00 1.63 20.22
CA PHE A 276 4.13 1.91 21.66
C PHE A 276 3.28 0.94 22.48
#